data_AF-F0IHS8-F1
#
_entry.id   AF-F0IHS8-F1
#
_cell.length_a   1.000
_cell.length_b   1.000
_cell.length_c   1.000
_cell.angle_alpha   90.00
_cell.angle_beta   90.00
_cell.angle_gamma   90.00
#
_symmetry.space_group_name_H-M   'P 1'
#
loop_
_entity.id
_entity.type
_entity.pdbx_description
1 polymer ?
#
loop_
_entity_poly.entity_id
_entity_poly.type
_entity_poly.pdbx_seq_one_letter_code
_entity_poly.pdbx_strand_id
1 'polypeptide(L)'
;MKNTDRKTVFCLAWQFFKQTGYSFSECLKKAWANIKLKAKMKSQIVEFHYKKLDGSIRQAFGTLANTPATTTNRKPNENLFTYFDTVKNEWRSFYKFNILDIA
;
A
#
# COMPACT_ATOMS: atom_id res chain seq x y z
N MET A 1 -15.43 10.63 7.18
CA MET A 1 -14.37 10.63 6.13
C MET A 1 -14.03 12.09 5.84
N LYS A 2 -12.77 12.50 5.94
CA LYS A 2 -12.41 13.92 5.77
C LYS A 2 -12.30 14.22 4.27
N ASN A 3 -12.63 15.43 3.83
CA ASN A 3 -12.51 15.82 2.40
C ASN A 3 -11.10 15.59 1.83
N THR A 4 -10.08 15.63 2.68
CA THR A 4 -8.68 15.31 2.37
C THR A 4 -8.52 13.90 1.78
N ASP A 5 -9.28 12.91 2.26
CA ASP A 5 -9.16 11.52 1.83
C ASP A 5 -9.54 11.38 0.35
N ARG A 6 -10.60 12.07 -0.09
CA ARG A 6 -11.05 12.05 -1.49
C ARG A 6 -9.99 12.62 -2.43
N LYS A 7 -9.44 13.79 -2.11
CA LYS A 7 -8.36 14.40 -2.92
C LYS A 7 -7.16 13.44 -3.04
N THR A 8 -6.75 12.81 -1.95
CA THR A 8 -5.65 11.85 -1.95
C THR A 8 -5.92 10.63 -2.83
N VAL A 9 -7.15 10.08 -2.80
CA VAL A 9 -7.53 8.97 -3.69
C VAL A 9 -7.39 9.36 -5.15
N PHE A 10 -7.97 10.49 -5.56
CA PHE A 10 -7.94 10.90 -6.97
C PHE A 10 -6.51 11.17 -7.45
N CYS A 11 -5.68 11.84 -6.64
CA CYS A 11 -4.27 12.04 -6.97
C CYS A 11 -3.52 10.71 -7.11
N LEU A 12 -3.75 9.76 -6.21
CA LEU A 12 -3.09 8.45 -6.25
C LEU A 12 -3.56 7.60 -7.44
N ALA A 13 -4.86 7.61 -7.73
CA ALA A 13 -5.42 6.94 -8.89
C ALA A 13 -4.86 7.52 -10.21
N TRP A 14 -4.70 8.84 -10.28
CA TRP A 14 -4.07 9.49 -11.43
C TRP A 14 -2.60 9.10 -11.62
N GLN A 15 -1.86 8.95 -10.51
CA GLN A 15 -0.49 8.42 -10.57
C GLN A 15 -0.47 6.99 -11.12
N PHE A 16 -1.37 6.12 -10.65
CA PHE A 16 -1.46 4.74 -11.13
C PHE A 16 -1.82 4.68 -12.61
N PHE A 17 -2.77 5.50 -13.05
CA PHE A 17 -3.19 5.59 -14.44
C PHE A 17 -2.01 5.88 -15.36
N LYS A 18 -1.21 6.90 -15.01
CA LYS A 18 -0.01 7.29 -15.77
C LYS A 18 1.10 6.23 -15.78
N GLN A 19 1.18 5.37 -14.77
CA GLN A 19 2.25 4.37 -14.64
C GLN A 19 1.89 3.01 -15.26
N THR A 20 0.60 2.65 -15.26
CA THR A 20 0.16 1.27 -15.56
C THR A 20 -0.64 1.13 -16.84
N GLY A 21 -1.28 2.21 -17.31
CA GLY A 21 -2.22 2.14 -18.44
C GLY A 21 -3.56 1.45 -18.12
N TYR A 22 -3.82 1.09 -16.85
CA TYR A 22 -5.13 0.56 -16.44
C TYR A 22 -6.25 1.59 -16.60
N SER A 23 -7.49 1.12 -16.59
CA SER A 23 -8.63 2.04 -16.56
C SER A 23 -8.60 2.90 -15.29
N PHE A 24 -9.11 4.13 -15.38
CA PHE A 24 -9.15 5.01 -14.22
C PHE A 24 -10.01 4.45 -13.07
N SER A 25 -11.06 3.70 -13.41
CA SER A 25 -11.91 3.00 -12.43
C SER A 25 -11.13 1.95 -11.62
N GLU A 26 -10.29 1.15 -12.26
CA GLU A 26 -9.41 0.20 -11.58
C GLU A 26 -8.37 0.91 -10.71
N CYS A 27 -7.81 2.01 -11.22
CA CYS A 27 -6.88 2.85 -10.47
C CYS A 27 -7.54 3.41 -9.20
N LEU A 28 -8.80 3.86 -9.28
CA LEU A 28 -9.56 4.33 -8.12
C LEU A 28 -9.77 3.21 -7.09
N LYS A 29 -10.15 2.00 -7.52
CA LYS A 29 -10.31 0.84 -6.61
C LYS A 29 -9.01 0.54 -5.86
N LYS A 30 -7.88 0.50 -6.57
CA LYS A 30 -6.55 0.29 -5.98
C LYS A 30 -6.13 1.43 -5.06
N ALA A 31 -6.41 2.68 -5.42
CA ALA A 31 -6.12 3.83 -4.58
C ALA A 31 -6.91 3.78 -3.26
N TRP A 32 -8.19 3.44 -3.32
CA TRP A 32 -9.02 3.23 -2.14
C TRP A 32 -8.50 2.10 -1.25
N ALA A 33 -8.09 0.98 -1.85
CA ALA A 33 -7.50 -0.13 -1.11
C ALA A 33 -6.26 0.33 -0.31
N ASN A 34 -5.34 1.09 -0.93
CA ASN A 34 -4.17 1.62 -0.23
C ASN A 34 -4.53 2.50 0.97
N ILE A 35 -5.54 3.38 0.83
CA ILE A 35 -5.96 4.25 1.95
C ILE A 35 -6.59 3.42 3.07
N LYS A 36 -7.47 2.46 2.73
CA LYS A 36 -8.09 1.56 3.71
C LYS A 36 -7.04 0.72 4.43
N LEU A 37 -6.07 0.17 3.70
CA LEU A 37 -4.97 -0.61 4.27
C LEU A 37 -4.18 0.23 5.28
N LYS A 38 -3.74 1.43 4.86
CA LYS A 38 -3.01 2.35 5.73
C LYS A 38 -3.81 2.75 6.97
N ALA A 39 -5.13 2.93 6.85
CA ALA A 39 -5.99 3.25 7.97
C ALA A 39 -6.10 2.08 8.96
N LYS A 40 -6.36 0.86 8.48
CA LYS A 40 -6.41 -0.35 9.32
C LYS A 40 -5.06 -0.62 10.01
N MET A 41 -3.95 -0.53 9.29
CA MET A 41 -2.60 -0.82 9.81
C MET A 41 -2.12 0.10 10.94
N LYS A 42 -2.75 1.26 11.13
CA LYS A 42 -2.41 2.18 12.23
C LYS A 42 -2.83 1.66 13.60
N SER A 43 -3.76 0.71 13.66
CA SER A 43 -4.31 0.18 14.92
C SER A 43 -4.18 -1.32 15.07
N GLN A 44 -3.95 -2.06 13.98
CA GLN A 44 -3.92 -3.52 14.01
C GLN A 44 -2.97 -4.08 12.95
N ILE A 45 -2.62 -5.36 13.12
CA ILE A 45 -2.00 -6.16 12.06
C ILE A 45 -3.07 -6.50 11.04
N VAL A 46 -2.78 -6.28 9.77
CA VAL A 46 -3.71 -6.50 8.66
C VAL A 46 -3.14 -7.56 7.75
N GLU A 47 -3.98 -8.53 7.40
CA GLU A 47 -3.70 -9.49 6.33
C GLU A 47 -4.11 -8.89 4.98
N PHE A 48 -3.23 -8.98 3.99
CA PHE A 48 -3.48 -8.44 2.66
C PHE A 48 -2.65 -9.17 1.60
N HIS A 49 -3.06 -9.00 0.35
CA HIS A 49 -2.46 -9.64 -0.81
C HIS A 49 -1.95 -8.60 -1.82
N TYR A 50 -0.78 -8.84 -2.39
CA TYR A 50 -0.25 -8.03 -3.48
C TYR A 50 0.51 -8.86 -4.51
N LYS A 51 0.55 -8.35 -5.75
CA LYS A 51 1.31 -8.97 -6.84
C LYS A 51 2.78 -8.51 -6.80
N LYS A 52 3.72 -9.46 -6.84
CA LYS A 52 5.16 -9.19 -6.99
C LYS A 52 5.51 -8.88 -8.45
N LEU A 53 6.72 -8.36 -8.67
CA LEU A 53 7.22 -8.07 -10.02
C LEU A 53 7.42 -9.33 -10.87
N ASP A 54 7.74 -10.47 -10.25
CA ASP A 54 7.81 -11.78 -10.90
C ASP A 54 6.43 -12.39 -11.21
N GLY A 55 5.35 -11.67 -10.90
CA GLY A 55 3.97 -12.07 -11.16
C GLY A 55 3.33 -12.91 -10.06
N SER A 56 4.09 -13.42 -9.09
CA SER A 56 3.55 -14.20 -7.97
C SER A 56 2.72 -13.35 -7.01
N ILE A 57 1.73 -13.96 -6.36
CA ILE A 57 0.92 -13.31 -5.32
C ILE A 57 1.58 -13.54 -3.97
N ARG A 58 1.72 -12.48 -3.17
CA ARG A 58 2.17 -12.57 -1.79
C ARG A 58 1.03 -12.24 -0.84
N GLN A 59 0.76 -13.17 0.07
CA GLN A 59 0.05 -12.92 1.32
C GLN A 59 1.02 -12.29 2.33
N ALA A 60 0.59 -11.23 3.00
CA ALA A 60 1.39 -10.52 3.98
C ALA A 60 0.54 -10.14 5.20
N PHE A 61 1.16 -10.17 6.37
CA PHE A 61 0.59 -9.72 7.63
C PHE A 61 1.41 -8.51 8.09
N GLY A 62 0.84 -7.33 7.95
CA GLY A 62 1.59 -6.09 8.10
C GLY A 62 0.96 -5.11 9.07
N THR A 63 1.80 -4.28 9.68
CA THR A 63 1.39 -3.22 10.60
C THR A 63 2.20 -1.94 10.37
N LEU A 64 1.62 -0.80 10.76
CA LEU A 64 2.28 0.49 10.91
C LEU A 64 2.27 0.98 12.37
N ALA A 65 1.69 0.19 13.28
CA ALA A 65 1.63 0.46 14.70
C ALA A 65 2.77 -0.28 15.43
N ASN A 66 3.41 0.38 16.40
CA ASN A 66 4.44 -0.19 17.27
C ASN A 66 5.60 -0.86 16.50
N THR A 67 6.03 -0.24 15.40
CA THR A 67 7.09 -0.77 14.54
C THR A 67 8.48 -0.27 14.96
N PRO A 68 9.55 -1.06 14.77
CA PRO A 68 10.93 -0.61 15.00
C PRO A 68 11.28 0.58 14.09
N ALA A 69 12.23 1.42 14.49
CA ALA A 69 12.63 2.57 13.69
C ALA A 69 13.14 2.14 12.29
N THR A 70 12.75 2.87 11.25
CA THR A 70 13.30 2.68 9.90
C THR A 70 14.73 3.21 9.87
N THR A 71 15.71 2.37 9.56
CA THR A 71 17.15 2.70 9.64
C THR A 71 17.72 3.37 8.38
N THR A 72 16.88 3.69 7.38
CA THR A 72 17.34 4.18 6.09
C THR A 72 17.34 5.71 6.00
N ASN A 73 18.50 6.28 5.67
CA ASN A 73 18.66 7.72 5.34
C ASN A 73 18.23 8.05 3.90
N ARG A 74 17.69 7.09 3.14
CA ARG A 74 17.24 7.33 1.75
C ARG A 74 15.86 7.96 1.70
N LYS A 75 15.67 8.91 0.77
CA LYS A 75 14.37 9.50 0.47
C LYS A 75 13.34 8.39 0.15
N PRO A 76 12.19 8.33 0.85
CA PRO A 76 11.17 7.33 0.59
C PRO A 76 10.64 7.42 -0.85
N ASN A 77 10.50 6.28 -1.51
CA ASN A 77 9.84 6.23 -2.82
C ASN A 77 8.33 6.32 -2.64
N GLU A 78 7.73 7.40 -3.14
CA GLU A 78 6.29 7.67 -3.01
C GLU A 78 5.41 6.64 -3.70
N ASN A 79 5.92 5.87 -4.66
CA ASN A 79 5.16 4.82 -5.35
C ASN A 79 5.06 3.53 -4.53
N LEU A 80 5.89 3.39 -3.49
CA LEU A 80 5.93 2.20 -2.65
C LEU A 80 5.04 2.38 -1.41
N PHE A 81 4.36 1.31 -1.04
CA PHE A 81 3.73 1.14 0.25
C PHE A 81 4.71 0.36 1.14
N THR A 82 5.25 1.02 2.15
CA THR A 82 6.15 0.40 3.13
C THR A 82 5.37 -0.03 4.36
N TYR A 83 5.61 -1.24 4.85
CA TYR A 83 4.97 -1.82 6.03
C TYR A 83 5.96 -2.70 6.80
N PHE A 84 5.70 -2.93 8.08
CA PHE A 84 6.44 -3.90 8.86
C PHE A 84 5.72 -5.25 8.78
N ASP A 85 6.40 -6.27 8.24
CA ASP A 85 5.88 -7.64 8.12
C ASP A 85 6.09 -8.37 9.45
N THR A 86 5.01 -8.70 10.15
CA THR A 86 5.09 -9.30 11.49
C THR A 86 5.47 -10.77 11.45
N VAL A 87 5.27 -11.46 10.33
CA VAL A 87 5.67 -12.87 10.15
C VAL A 87 7.16 -12.96 9.86
N LYS A 88 7.69 -12.00 9.13
CA LYS A 88 9.12 -11.97 8.73
C LYS A 88 9.97 -11.09 9.62
N ASN A 89 9.33 -10.32 10.50
CA ASN A 89 9.95 -9.40 11.44
C ASN A 89 10.89 -8.40 10.74
N GLU A 90 10.49 -7.91 9.56
CA GLU A 90 11.31 -7.02 8.74
C GLU A 90 10.46 -5.96 8.02
N TRP A 91 11.11 -4.83 7.69
CA TRP A 91 10.51 -3.80 6.85
C TRP A 91 10.42 -4.27 5.39
N ARG A 92 9.22 -4.22 4.82
CA ARG A 92 8.96 -4.57 3.43
C ARG A 92 8.24 -3.47 2.70
N SER A 93 8.28 -3.55 1.38
CA SER A 93 7.50 -2.65 0.54
C SER A 93 7.00 -3.33 -0.73
N PHE A 94 5.95 -2.75 -1.31
CA PHE A 94 5.41 -3.14 -2.60
C PHE A 94 4.92 -1.89 -3.35
N TYR A 95 4.84 -1.95 -4.67
CA TYR A 95 4.25 -0.85 -5.44
C TYR A 95 2.77 -0.71 -5.08
N LYS A 96 2.32 0.48 -4.73
CA LYS A 96 0.94 0.72 -4.28
C LYS A 96 -0.12 0.19 -5.27
N PHE A 97 0.14 0.25 -6.57
CA PHE A 97 -0.78 -0.27 -7.59
C PHE A 97 -0.87 -1.80 -7.61
N ASN A 98 0.08 -2.52 -7.02
CA ASN A 98 0.09 -3.98 -6.97
C ASN A 98 -0.82 -4.58 -5.87
N ILE A 99 -1.48 -3.75 -5.07
CA ILE A 99 -2.46 -4.25 -4.10
C ILE A 99 -3.58 -5.02 -4.82
N LEU A 100 -3.95 -6.17 -4.27
CA LEU A 100 -5.01 -7.02 -4.78
C LEU A 100 -6.22 -6.96 -3.85
N ASP A 101 -6.05 -7.38 -2.60
CA ASP A 101 -7.12 -7.44 -1.62
C ASP A 101 -6.61 -7.24 -0.19
N ILE A 102 -7.52 -6.88 0.72
CA ILE A 102 -7.31 -6.68 2.14
C ILE A 102 -8.35 -7.55 2.87
N ALA A 103 -7.88 -8.49 3.67
CA ALA A 103 -8.76 -9.33 4.49
C ALA A 103 -9.47 -8.51 5.59
#